data_AF-A0A351QZ72-F1
#
_entry.id   AF-A0A351QZ72-F1
#
_cell.length_a   1.000
_cell.length_b   1.000
_cell.length_c   1.000
_cell.angle_alpha   90.00
_cell.angle_beta   90.00
_cell.angle_gamma   90.00
#
_symmetry.space_group_name_H-M   'P 1'
#
loop_
_entity.id
_entity.type
_entity.pdbx_description
1 polymer ?
#
loop_
_entity_poly.entity_id
_entity_poly.type
_entity_poly.pdbx_seq_one_letter_code
_entity_poly.pdbx_strand_id
1 'polypeptide(L)'
;MCAEKGFNFGSIGKAGKLFLKNESEFYKFRSTSALDNENCKTCNRLPLCLGGCYLKRYKDKNVCVAKHKIGKDFWDIIRLEIYSDIKRNLVKELNII
;
A
#
# COMPACT_ATOMS: atom_id res chain seq x y z
N MET A 1 -7.39 8.49 1.87
CA MET A 1 -7.70 8.44 0.42
C MET A 1 -7.31 9.77 -0.19
N CYS A 2 -6.26 9.82 -1.01
CA CYS A 2 -5.85 11.05 -1.68
C CYS A 2 -6.79 11.29 -2.87
N ALA A 3 -7.49 12.42 -2.89
CA ALA A 3 -8.21 12.88 -4.07
C ALA A 3 -7.18 13.42 -5.07
N GLU A 4 -6.85 12.63 -6.09
CA GLU A 4 -6.00 13.10 -7.19
C GLU A 4 -6.89 13.84 -8.19
N LYS A 5 -6.43 15.00 -8.70
CA LYS A 5 -7.19 15.80 -9.69
C LYS A 5 -7.57 14.91 -10.87
N GLY A 6 -8.87 14.86 -11.18
CA GLY A 6 -9.43 14.06 -12.29
C GLY A 6 -9.87 12.64 -11.91
N PHE A 7 -9.59 12.16 -10.70
CA PHE A 7 -10.00 10.83 -10.25
C PHE A 7 -11.31 10.88 -9.46
N ASN A 8 -12.44 10.70 -10.16
CA ASN A 8 -13.77 10.73 -9.57
C ASN A 8 -14.62 9.56 -10.11
N PHE A 9 -14.94 8.62 -9.22
CA PHE A 9 -15.74 7.45 -9.55
C PHE A 9 -17.25 7.68 -9.48
N GLY A 10 -17.70 8.80 -8.90
CA GLY A 10 -19.10 8.97 -8.56
C GLY A 10 -19.38 10.07 -7.54
N SER A 11 -20.59 10.01 -7.00
CA SER A 11 -21.06 10.87 -5.92
C SER A 11 -21.85 10.05 -4.89
N ILE A 12 -22.04 10.63 -3.70
CA ILE A 12 -22.91 10.08 -2.66
C ILE A 12 -24.18 10.92 -2.66
N GLY A 13 -25.34 10.28 -2.82
CA GLY A 13 -26.63 10.97 -2.76
C GLY A 13 -27.17 11.14 -1.33
N LYS A 14 -28.34 11.78 -1.24
CA LYS A 14 -28.95 12.23 0.02
C LYS A 14 -29.29 11.13 1.04
N ALA A 15 -29.21 9.86 0.67
CA ALA A 15 -29.45 8.70 1.54
C ALA A 15 -28.21 7.80 1.71
N GLY A 16 -27.01 8.30 1.42
CA GLY A 16 -25.78 7.49 1.44
C GLY A 16 -25.63 6.53 0.25
N LYS A 17 -26.57 6.56 -0.71
CA LYS A 17 -26.48 5.77 -1.94
C LYS A 17 -25.30 6.26 -2.79
N LEU A 18 -24.44 5.32 -3.18
CA LEU A 18 -23.33 5.57 -4.09
C LEU A 18 -23.85 5.60 -5.53
N PHE A 19 -23.57 6.68 -6.26
CA PHE A 19 -23.86 6.82 -7.69
C PHE A 19 -22.55 6.77 -8.45
N LEU A 20 -22.29 5.64 -9.11
CA LEU A 20 -21.07 5.45 -9.89
C LEU A 20 -21.23 6.05 -11.30
N LYS A 21 -20.22 6.77 -11.78
CA LYS A 21 -20.17 7.28 -13.15
C LYS A 21 -19.88 6.18 -14.16
N ASN A 22 -19.03 5.22 -13.78
CA ASN A 22 -18.67 4.05 -14.56
C ASN A 22 -18.41 2.90 -13.58
N GLU A 23 -19.34 1.94 -13.53
CA GLU A 23 -19.24 0.81 -12.61
C GLU A 23 -18.06 -0.10 -12.94
N SER A 24 -17.83 -0.40 -14.21
CA SER A 24 -16.72 -1.25 -14.65
C SER A 24 -15.37 -0.68 -14.21
N GLU A 25 -15.17 0.61 -14.41
CA GLU A 25 -13.92 1.29 -14.03
C GLU A 25 -13.74 1.34 -12.50
N PHE A 26 -14.82 1.56 -11.75
CA PHE A 26 -14.79 1.50 -10.28
C PHE A 26 -14.41 0.11 -9.77
N TYR A 27 -15.00 -0.95 -10.33
CA TYR A 27 -14.71 -2.32 -9.91
C TYR A 27 -13.31 -2.77 -10.33
N LYS A 28 -12.83 -2.34 -11.51
CA LYS A 28 -11.44 -2.54 -11.93
C LYS A 28 -10.46 -1.85 -10.98
N PHE A 29 -10.78 -0.63 -10.54
CA PHE A 29 -10.01 0.04 -9.51
C PHE A 29 -10.00 -0.77 -8.22
N ARG A 30 -11.17 -1.15 -7.70
CA ARG A 30 -11.36 -1.97 -6.48
C ARG A 30 -10.64 -3.32 -6.52
N SER A 31 -10.51 -3.92 -7.70
CA SER A 31 -9.85 -5.23 -7.87
C SER A 31 -8.34 -5.13 -7.98
N THR A 32 -7.77 -3.92 -8.00
CA THR A 32 -6.32 -3.74 -8.14
C THR A 32 -5.58 -4.33 -6.94
N SER A 33 -4.65 -5.23 -7.23
CA SER A 33 -3.88 -5.96 -6.23
C SER A 33 -2.40 -5.63 -6.33
N ALA A 34 -1.69 -5.70 -5.20
CA ALA A 34 -0.23 -5.73 -5.23
C ALA A 34 0.29 -6.99 -5.95
N LEU A 35 -0.50 -8.08 -5.93
CA LEU A 35 -0.15 -9.35 -6.54
C LEU A 35 -0.28 -9.35 -8.08
N ASP A 36 -0.80 -8.28 -8.68
CA ASP A 36 -0.79 -8.11 -10.14
C ASP A 36 0.63 -7.82 -10.68
N ASN A 37 1.58 -7.46 -9.80
CA ASN A 37 2.98 -7.25 -10.11
C ASN A 37 3.81 -8.50 -9.75
N GLU A 38 4.46 -9.14 -10.73
CA GLU A 38 5.32 -10.31 -10.49
C GLU A 38 6.45 -10.04 -9.48
N ASN A 39 6.99 -8.80 -9.45
CA ASN A 39 8.01 -8.45 -8.48
C ASN A 39 7.47 -8.42 -7.05
N CYS A 40 6.19 -8.09 -6.86
CA CYS A 40 5.59 -8.04 -5.53
C CYS A 40 5.27 -9.44 -5.01
N LYS A 41 4.89 -10.39 -5.88
CA LYS A 41 4.59 -11.78 -5.48
C LYS A 41 5.77 -12.47 -4.77
N THR A 42 7.00 -12.10 -5.13
CA THR A 42 8.23 -12.68 -4.57
C THR A 42 8.98 -11.72 -3.63
N CYS A 43 8.43 -10.52 -3.37
CA CYS A 43 9.11 -9.53 -2.55
C CYS A 43 8.94 -9.84 -1.05
N ASN A 44 10.04 -10.15 -0.38
CA ASN A 44 10.08 -10.30 1.08
C ASN A 44 9.63 -9.04 1.85
N ARG A 45 9.68 -7.86 1.22
CA ARG A 45 9.22 -6.59 1.78
C ARG A 45 7.73 -6.31 1.56
N LEU A 46 7.00 -7.18 0.86
CA LEU A 46 5.57 -6.99 0.60
C LEU A 46 4.74 -6.83 1.90
N PRO A 47 4.96 -7.60 2.98
CA PRO A 47 4.22 -7.44 4.22
C PRO A 47 4.36 -6.05 4.86
N LEU A 48 5.48 -5.36 4.63
CA LEU A 48 5.71 -4.02 5.16
C LEU A 48 5.14 -2.92 4.24
N CYS A 49 5.37 -3.02 2.93
CA CYS A 49 4.96 -1.97 2.01
C CYS A 49 3.51 -2.11 1.52
N LEU A 50 2.92 -3.31 1.62
CA LEU A 50 1.56 -3.65 1.16
C LEU A 50 1.31 -3.27 -0.31
N GLY A 51 2.37 -3.34 -1.13
CA GLY A 51 2.37 -2.95 -2.54
C GLY A 51 2.44 -1.44 -2.80
N GLY A 52 2.60 -0.62 -1.77
CA GLY A 52 2.70 0.84 -1.88
C GLY A 52 1.36 1.53 -2.17
N CYS A 53 1.40 2.61 -2.95
CA CYS A 53 0.22 3.42 -3.25
C CYS A 53 -0.75 2.68 -4.19
N TYR A 54 -1.97 2.44 -3.70
CA TYR A 54 -3.04 1.78 -4.44
C TYR A 54 -3.37 2.45 -5.78
N LEU A 55 -3.47 3.79 -5.79
CA LEU A 55 -3.78 4.56 -7.00
C LEU A 55 -2.65 4.50 -8.05
N LYS A 56 -1.39 4.45 -7.61
CA LYS A 56 -0.27 4.24 -8.54
C LYS A 56 -0.34 2.85 -9.17
N ARG A 57 -0.64 1.81 -8.40
CA ARG A 57 -0.81 0.44 -8.92
C ARG A 57 -1.93 0.34 -9.93
N TYR A 58 -3.02 1.06 -9.69
CA TYR A 58 -4.14 1.12 -10.62
C TYR A 58 -3.71 1.67 -11.98
N LYS A 59 -2.94 2.76 -11.97
CA LYS A 59 -2.44 3.43 -13.19
C LYS A 59 -1.32 2.62 -13.87
N ASP A 60 -0.48 1.96 -13.08
CA ASP A 60 0.64 1.14 -13.55
C ASP A 60 0.80 -0.10 -12.67
N LYS A 61 0.42 -1.27 -13.21
CA LYS A 61 0.53 -2.56 -12.51
C LYS A 61 1.96 -3.00 -12.23
N ASN A 62 2.95 -2.42 -12.91
CA ASN A 62 4.36 -2.80 -12.75
C ASN A 62 5.10 -1.95 -11.71
N VAL A 63 4.46 -0.94 -11.13
CA VAL A 63 5.05 -0.08 -10.11
C VAL A 63 5.38 -0.89 -8.85
N CYS A 64 6.59 -0.71 -8.31
CA CYS A 64 7.01 -1.34 -7.06
C CYS A 64 7.85 -0.35 -6.25
N VAL A 65 7.36 0.03 -5.06
CA VAL A 65 8.05 0.98 -4.18
C VAL A 65 9.30 0.38 -3.52
N ALA A 66 9.34 -0.95 -3.38
CA ALA A 66 10.49 -1.67 -2.80
C ALA A 66 11.70 -1.73 -3.76
N LYS A 67 11.54 -1.36 -5.04
CA LYS A 67 12.65 -1.25 -6.01
C LYS A 67 13.56 -0.05 -5.74
N HIS A 68 13.15 0.92 -4.92
CA HIS A 68 14.10 1.88 -4.38
C HIS A 68 15.09 1.11 -3.52
N LYS A 69 16.34 1.01 -4.00
CA LYS A 69 17.46 0.39 -3.29
C LYS A 69 17.64 1.09 -1.94
N ILE A 70 16.93 0.61 -0.92
CA ILE A 70 17.39 0.80 0.44
C ILE A 70 18.63 -0.08 0.51
N GLY A 71 19.82 0.53 0.51
CA GLY A 71 21.12 -0.16 0.56
C GLY A 71 21.38 -0.87 1.89
N LYS A 72 20.33 -1.22 2.62
CA LYS A 72 20.34 -1.96 3.88
C LYS A 72 19.57 -3.25 3.70
N ASP A 73 20.03 -4.29 4.39
CA ASP A 73 19.34 -5.55 4.41
C ASP A 73 17.92 -5.40 4.99
N PHE A 74 17.01 -6.26 4.58
CA PHE A 74 15.61 -6.21 5.05
C PHE A 74 15.53 -6.30 6.58
N TRP A 75 16.35 -7.14 7.20
CA TRP A 75 16.38 -7.31 8.64
C TRP A 75 16.86 -6.06 9.37
N ASP A 76 17.76 -5.27 8.77
CA ASP A 76 18.20 -4.01 9.36
C ASP A 76 17.08 -2.97 9.37
N ILE A 77 16.22 -2.95 8.35
CA ILE A 77 15.05 -2.08 8.32
C ILE A 77 14.07 -2.48 9.43
N ILE A 78 13.81 -3.78 9.60
CA ILE A 78 12.94 -4.28 10.68
C ILE A 78 13.52 -3.92 12.05
N ARG A 79 14.82 -4.14 12.27
CA ARG A 79 15.49 -3.80 13.54
C ARG A 79 15.38 -2.31 13.86
N LEU A 80 15.53 -1.44 12.87
CA LEU A 80 15.40 0.01 13.05
C LEU A 80 13.96 0.41 13.43
N GLU A 81 12.95 -0.22 12.82
CA GLU A 81 11.55 0.04 13.16
C GLU A 81 11.24 -0.39 14.60
N ILE A 82 11.64 -1.62 14.98
CA ILE A 82 11.50 -2.13 16.35
C ILE A 82 12.20 -1.21 17.35
N TYR A 83 13.42 -0.78 17.06
CA TYR A 83 14.16 0.15 17.92
C TYR A 83 13.42 1.50 18.08
N SER A 84 12.87 2.05 17.00
CA SER A 84 12.07 3.27 17.03
C SER A 84 10.82 3.10 17.89
N ASP A 85 10.14 1.97 17.79
CA ASP A 85 8.93 1.67 18.55
C ASP A 85 9.20 1.48 20.05
N ILE A 86 10.31 0.82 20.40
CA ILE A 86 10.80 0.73 21.79
C ILE A 86 11.08 2.13 22.33
N LYS A 87 11.81 2.98 21.57
CA LYS A 87 12.12 4.35 21.97
C LYS A 87 10.86 5.21 22.18
N ARG A 88 9.78 4.90 21.47
CA ARG A 88 8.47 5.57 21.58
C ARG A 88 7.53 4.93 22.61
N ASN A 89 7.97 3.89 23.33
CA ASN A 89 7.15 3.09 24.25
C ASN A 89 5.90 2.48 23.61
N LEU A 90 5.91 2.24 22.30
CA LEU A 90 4.80 1.59 21.58
C LEU A 90 4.83 0.07 21.76
N VAL A 91 6.02 -0.48 21.99
CA VAL A 91 6.27 -1.90 22.24
C VAL A 91 7.16 -1.98 23.48
N LYS A 92 6.77 -2.76 24.49
CA LYS A 92 7.66 -3.10 25.62
C LYS A 92 8.80 -3.97 25.07
N GLU A 93 10.03 -3.75 25.54
CA GLU A 93 11.22 -4.50 25.09
C GLU A 93 10.88 -5.99 24.87
N LEU A 94 10.77 -6.36 23.59
CA LEU A 94 10.63 -7.76 23.23
C LEU A 94 12.02 -8.36 23.41
N ASN A 95 12.12 -9.41 24.24
CA ASN A 95 13.27 -10.31 24.24
C ASN A 95 13.30 -11.04 22.89
N ILE A 96 13.82 -10.36 21.86
CA ILE A 96 14.04 -10.95 20.55
C ILE A 96 15.41 -11.60 20.59
N ILE A 97 15.40 -12.92 20.78
CA ILE A 97 16.53 -13.85 20.72
C ILE A 97 17.21 -13.75 19.35
#